data_AF-A0A8T3T343-F1
#
_entry.id   AF-A0A8T3T343-F1
#
_cell.length_a   1.000
_cell.length_b   1.000
_cell.length_c   1.000
_cell.angle_alpha   90.00
_cell.angle_beta   90.00
_cell.angle_gamma   90.00
#
_symmetry.space_group_name_H-M   'P 1'
#
loop_
_entity.id
_entity.type
_entity.pdbx_description
1 polymer ?
#
loop_
_entity_poly.entity_id
_entity_poly.type
_entity_poly.pdbx_seq_one_letter_code
_entity_poly.pdbx_strand_id
1 'polypeptide(L)'
;MIDLEQALREMARTAVYRPMPDPTDAVLRAITEAEGRRRGGIGRLALRPLVLAMLLTLLVAGIAAAVYFIATTWLSSGPRGIQYSNEFSFSEVWRDDGPFYSDFALDADGASVYALRQADPQQPQAVLSRLTGLQGGEVAATDLLQTDDLLDPALWDPGADLTSTRVGSWYLNAERRMSVAPDGGVFLLLGAWSEADSTTLQAAAIVRWAPGGSAQRVLGADELPALVEADSFGAPPRVSIAASAPDRLWISLIGQASNEGWGRPVLATVTDPNADGNWSDRRVEVLTLPAIPPFEPDPDGVVRWDPLALVAEPSAGGVDRSGSVLYPALSFDGTYRVARVSVGGEAEVIFEQEVGRHDGPEPALAPRLVVDGGEVALRELVAGSLTRTTRVSRIAEDGTVTDIARSIDFGPQAIVPDRLGNIFVVVQVPQT
;
A
#
# COMPACT_ATOMS: atom_id res chain seq x y z
N MET A 1 2.01 -38.60 0.10
CA MET A 1 0.80 -37.85 -0.35
C MET A 1 -0.27 -38.13 0.69
N ILE A 2 -0.25 -37.34 1.77
CA ILE A 2 -1.17 -37.53 2.90
C ILE A 2 -2.48 -36.89 2.48
N ASP A 3 -3.54 -37.69 2.54
CA ASP A 3 -4.87 -37.38 2.04
C ASP A 3 -5.45 -36.18 2.82
N LEU A 4 -5.80 -35.11 2.10
CA LEU A 4 -6.36 -33.89 2.68
C LEU A 4 -7.63 -34.20 3.51
N GLU A 5 -8.38 -35.24 3.11
CA GLU A 5 -9.50 -35.76 3.90
C GLU A 5 -9.05 -36.33 5.26
N GLN A 6 -7.89 -36.99 5.32
CA GLN A 6 -7.36 -37.55 6.55
C GLN A 6 -6.87 -36.46 7.49
N ALA A 7 -6.20 -35.42 6.96
CA ALA A 7 -5.79 -34.24 7.72
C ALA A 7 -6.99 -33.45 8.27
N LEU A 8 -8.06 -33.29 7.48
CA LEU A 8 -9.30 -32.63 7.92
C LEU A 8 -10.07 -33.47 8.95
N ARG A 9 -10.09 -34.80 8.81
CA ARG A 9 -10.67 -35.71 9.82
C ARG A 9 -9.84 -35.72 11.12
N GLU A 10 -8.52 -35.60 11.04
CA GLU A 10 -7.66 -35.45 12.22
C GLU A 10 -7.84 -34.09 12.90
N MET A 11 -7.95 -32.98 12.15
CA MET A 11 -8.30 -31.66 12.72
C MET A 11 -9.67 -31.69 13.38
N ALA A 12 -10.67 -32.33 12.78
CA ALA A 12 -12.00 -32.47 13.38
C ALA A 12 -12.00 -33.35 14.64
N ARG A 13 -11.07 -34.32 14.76
CA ARG A 13 -10.89 -35.15 15.97
C ARG A 13 -10.05 -34.49 17.06
N THR A 14 -9.15 -33.58 16.70
CA THR A 14 -8.22 -32.92 17.64
C THR A 14 -8.69 -31.54 18.10
N ALA A 15 -9.68 -30.94 17.41
CA ALA A 15 -10.40 -29.78 17.89
C ALA A 15 -11.31 -30.14 19.08
N VAL A 16 -10.70 -30.28 20.26
CA VAL A 16 -11.43 -30.23 21.53
C VAL A 16 -11.87 -28.78 21.72
N TYR A 17 -12.97 -28.40 21.08
CA TYR A 17 -13.76 -27.30 21.58
C TYR A 17 -14.14 -27.70 23.00
N ARG A 18 -13.55 -27.04 24.01
CA ARG A 18 -14.13 -27.12 25.35
C ARG A 18 -15.59 -26.68 25.16
N PRO A 19 -16.59 -27.57 25.36
CA PRO A 19 -17.96 -27.12 25.31
C PRO A 19 -18.05 -25.97 26.30
N MET A 20 -18.49 -24.82 25.80
CA MET A 20 -18.78 -23.69 26.66
C MET A 20 -19.71 -24.24 27.74
N PRO A 21 -19.35 -24.11 29.03
CA PRO A 21 -20.13 -24.72 30.10
C PRO A 21 -21.56 -24.23 29.94
N ASP A 22 -22.48 -25.18 29.78
CA ASP A 22 -23.89 -24.88 29.58
C ASP A 22 -24.35 -23.99 30.75
N PRO A 23 -24.65 -22.70 30.51
CA PRO A 23 -24.99 -21.78 31.58
C PRO A 23 -26.33 -22.14 32.22
N THR A 24 -27.10 -23.07 31.63
CA THR A 24 -28.42 -23.51 32.09
C THR A 24 -28.38 -23.97 33.54
N ASP A 25 -27.36 -24.73 33.97
CA ASP A 25 -27.23 -25.19 35.36
C ASP A 25 -26.87 -24.08 36.34
N ALA A 26 -26.08 -23.10 35.91
CA ALA A 26 -25.69 -21.95 36.72
C ALA A 26 -26.87 -20.97 36.89
N VAL A 27 -27.63 -20.76 35.81
CA VAL A 27 -28.85 -19.95 35.79
C VAL A 27 -29.96 -20.63 36.62
N LEU A 28 -30.16 -21.95 36.46
CA LEU A 28 -31.13 -22.70 37.27
C LEU A 28 -30.77 -22.69 38.75
N ARG A 29 -29.49 -22.85 39.12
CA ARG A 29 -29.05 -22.71 40.52
C ARG A 29 -29.28 -21.30 41.05
N ALA A 30 -28.95 -20.27 40.29
CA ALA A 30 -29.19 -18.88 40.69
C ALA A 30 -30.68 -18.59 40.90
N ILE A 31 -31.56 -19.12 40.05
CA ILE A 31 -33.02 -19.01 40.19
C ILE A 31 -33.50 -19.76 41.44
N THR A 32 -33.04 -21.00 41.65
CA THR A 32 -33.45 -21.83 42.79
C THR A 32 -33.00 -21.25 44.13
N GLU A 33 -31.78 -20.69 44.19
CA GLU A 33 -31.28 -19.97 45.36
C GLU A 33 -32.03 -18.65 45.61
N ALA A 34 -32.41 -17.93 44.55
CA ALA A 34 -33.20 -16.71 44.65
C ALA A 34 -34.65 -17.01 45.13
N GLU A 35 -35.22 -18.14 44.74
CA GLU A 35 -36.52 -18.62 45.22
C GLU A 35 -36.46 -19.11 46.68
N GLY A 36 -35.36 -19.74 47.10
CA GLY A 36 -35.11 -20.11 48.49
C GLY A 36 -35.06 -18.91 49.44
N ARG A 37 -34.48 -17.78 48.99
CA ARG A 37 -34.39 -16.53 49.76
C ARG A 37 -35.71 -15.74 49.82
N ARG A 38 -36.70 -16.03 48.95
CA ARG A 38 -38.03 -15.38 48.94
C ARG A 38 -38.97 -15.79 50.09
N ARG A 39 -38.60 -16.79 50.91
CA ARG A 39 -39.42 -17.26 52.05
C ARG A 39 -39.14 -16.54 53.37
N GLY A 40 -38.07 -15.76 53.49
CA GLY A 40 -37.78 -14.89 54.64
C GLY A 40 -38.26 -13.46 54.39
N GLY A 41 -39.04 -12.91 55.31
CA GLY A 41 -39.83 -11.69 55.13
C GLY A 41 -39.07 -10.35 54.99
N ILE A 42 -39.89 -9.34 54.69
CA ILE A 42 -39.62 -7.88 54.79
C ILE A 42 -38.66 -7.33 53.72
N GLY A 43 -39.21 -6.90 52.58
CA GLY A 43 -38.45 -6.19 51.55
C GLY A 43 -39.11 -6.05 50.15
N ARG A 44 -40.42 -6.29 50.02
CA ARG A 44 -41.10 -6.46 48.72
C ARG A 44 -41.25 -5.18 47.88
N LEU A 45 -41.02 -3.99 48.42
CA LEU A 45 -41.20 -2.72 47.69
C LEU A 45 -39.89 -2.16 47.07
N ALA A 46 -38.72 -2.39 47.67
CA ALA A 46 -37.44 -1.94 47.12
C ALA A 46 -36.80 -2.94 46.15
N LEU A 47 -37.15 -4.24 46.24
CA LEU A 47 -36.56 -5.27 45.37
C LEU A 47 -37.06 -5.20 43.92
N ARG A 48 -38.31 -4.78 43.70
CA ARG A 48 -38.90 -4.69 42.36
C ARG A 48 -38.19 -3.68 41.44
N PRO A 49 -37.95 -2.42 41.86
CA PRO A 49 -37.20 -1.49 41.02
C PRO A 49 -35.74 -1.92 40.84
N LEU A 50 -35.12 -2.54 41.85
CA LEU A 50 -33.74 -3.05 41.74
C LEU A 50 -33.62 -4.19 40.72
N VAL A 51 -34.52 -5.17 40.79
CA VAL A 51 -34.55 -6.30 39.82
C VAL A 51 -34.89 -5.81 38.42
N LEU A 52 -35.81 -4.85 38.28
CA LEU A 52 -36.14 -4.24 37.00
C LEU A 52 -34.95 -3.47 36.43
N ALA A 53 -34.26 -2.66 37.24
CA ALA A 53 -33.05 -1.94 36.84
C ALA A 53 -31.95 -2.90 36.40
N MET A 54 -31.72 -3.97 37.17
CA MET A 54 -30.70 -4.98 36.84
C MET A 54 -31.03 -5.72 35.53
N LEU A 55 -32.31 -6.08 35.30
CA LEU A 55 -32.77 -6.66 34.03
C LEU A 55 -32.60 -5.68 32.86
N LEU A 56 -32.90 -4.40 33.08
CA LEU A 56 -32.74 -3.36 32.06
C LEU A 56 -31.25 -3.18 31.71
N THR A 57 -30.36 -3.13 32.70
CA THR A 57 -28.91 -3.04 32.49
C THR A 57 -28.37 -4.26 31.75
N LEU A 58 -28.82 -5.47 32.12
CA LEU A 58 -28.44 -6.70 31.42
C LEU A 58 -28.97 -6.75 29.98
N LEU A 59 -30.19 -6.25 29.74
CA LEU A 59 -30.75 -6.12 28.39
C LEU A 59 -29.94 -5.14 27.55
N VAL A 60 -29.61 -3.96 28.09
CA VAL A 60 -28.78 -2.96 27.40
C VAL A 60 -27.38 -3.50 27.13
N ALA A 61 -26.76 -4.18 28.10
CA ALA A 61 -25.46 -4.83 27.93
C ALA A 61 -25.52 -5.96 26.86
N GLY A 62 -26.60 -6.74 26.84
CA GLY A 62 -26.83 -7.77 25.83
C GLY A 62 -27.03 -7.21 24.42
N ILE A 63 -27.79 -6.11 24.29
CA ILE A 63 -27.96 -5.38 23.02
C ILE A 63 -26.62 -4.78 22.59
N ALA A 64 -25.87 -4.15 23.50
CA ALA A 64 -24.56 -3.59 23.20
C ALA A 64 -23.55 -4.67 22.76
N ALA A 65 -23.55 -5.83 23.43
CA ALA A 65 -22.73 -6.98 23.02
C ALA A 65 -23.15 -7.52 21.64
N ALA A 66 -24.46 -7.67 21.38
CA ALA A 66 -24.97 -8.12 20.08
C ALA A 66 -24.63 -7.13 18.96
N VAL A 67 -24.78 -5.83 19.19
CA VAL A 67 -24.38 -4.77 18.26
C VAL A 67 -22.87 -4.81 18.04
N TYR A 68 -22.07 -4.97 19.09
CA TYR A 68 -20.61 -5.12 18.98
C TYR A 68 -20.22 -6.35 18.13
N PHE A 69 -20.86 -7.51 18.36
CA PHE A 69 -20.60 -8.71 17.56
C PHE A 69 -21.01 -8.55 16.09
N ILE A 70 -22.18 -7.95 15.81
CA ILE A 70 -22.63 -7.67 14.44
C ILE A 70 -21.74 -6.60 13.79
N ALA A 71 -21.24 -5.65 14.58
CA ALA A 71 -20.36 -4.58 14.13
C ALA A 71 -18.89 -5.00 13.98
N THR A 72 -18.49 -6.20 14.40
CA THR A 72 -17.11 -6.72 14.30
C THR A 72 -17.03 -8.08 13.61
N THR A 73 -18.10 -8.51 12.92
CA THR A 73 -18.11 -9.77 12.18
C THR A 73 -17.31 -9.71 10.89
N TRP A 74 -16.57 -10.78 10.61
CA TRP A 74 -15.93 -11.00 9.32
C TRP A 74 -16.98 -11.39 8.27
N LEU A 75 -17.06 -10.60 7.20
CA LEU A 75 -17.85 -10.87 6.00
C LEU A 75 -16.99 -11.63 4.98
N SER A 76 -17.63 -12.31 4.02
CA SER A 76 -16.95 -13.02 2.93
C SER A 76 -17.62 -12.68 1.60
N SER A 77 -16.82 -12.39 0.57
CA SER A 77 -17.29 -12.16 -0.81
C SER A 77 -17.67 -13.46 -1.55
N GLY A 78 -17.46 -14.62 -0.93
CA GLY A 78 -17.87 -15.92 -1.46
C GLY A 78 -17.23 -17.09 -0.71
N PRO A 79 -17.45 -18.35 -1.14
CA PRO A 79 -16.86 -19.53 -0.49
C PRO A 79 -15.33 -19.56 -0.51
N ARG A 80 -14.71 -18.82 -1.45
CA ARG A 80 -13.24 -18.66 -1.62
C ARG A 80 -12.82 -17.19 -1.78
N GLY A 81 -13.72 -16.27 -1.49
CA GLY A 81 -13.47 -14.83 -1.69
C GLY A 81 -12.70 -14.22 -0.52
N ILE A 82 -12.27 -12.97 -0.71
CA ILE A 82 -11.68 -12.14 0.35
C ILE A 82 -12.67 -12.07 1.51
N GLN A 83 -12.16 -12.32 2.71
CA GLN A 83 -12.87 -12.09 3.96
C GLN A 83 -12.40 -10.79 4.58
N TYR A 84 -13.31 -9.99 5.09
CA TYR A 84 -13.03 -8.65 5.60
C TYR A 84 -13.89 -8.30 6.80
N SER A 85 -13.39 -7.41 7.66
CA SER A 85 -14.20 -6.83 8.74
C SER A 85 -15.35 -6.00 8.15
N ASN A 86 -16.54 -6.10 8.73
CA ASN A 86 -17.74 -5.37 8.29
C ASN A 86 -17.65 -3.84 8.42
N GLU A 87 -16.57 -3.32 9.02
CA GLU A 87 -16.23 -1.90 9.03
C GLU A 87 -15.59 -1.43 7.71
N PHE A 88 -15.31 -2.36 6.78
CA PHE A 88 -14.57 -2.09 5.55
C PHE A 88 -15.29 -2.65 4.33
N SER A 89 -15.15 -1.94 3.20
CA SER A 89 -15.50 -2.44 1.88
C SER A 89 -14.24 -2.84 1.14
N PHE A 90 -14.20 -4.07 0.65
CA PHE A 90 -13.15 -4.59 -0.22
C PHE A 90 -13.77 -4.95 -1.56
N SER A 91 -13.21 -4.39 -2.63
CA SER A 91 -13.64 -4.69 -3.99
C SER A 91 -12.44 -5.14 -4.80
N GLU A 92 -12.56 -6.32 -5.42
CA GLU A 92 -11.67 -6.68 -6.52
C GLU A 92 -12.06 -5.80 -7.71
N VAL A 93 -11.24 -4.77 -7.95
CA VAL A 93 -11.56 -3.72 -8.92
C VAL A 93 -11.44 -4.21 -10.34
N TRP A 94 -10.47 -5.10 -10.58
CA TRP A 94 -10.12 -5.46 -11.93
C TRP A 94 -9.30 -6.75 -11.90
N ARG A 95 -9.72 -7.70 -12.73
CA ARG A 95 -8.98 -8.92 -13.05
C ARG A 95 -8.98 -9.04 -14.56
N ASP A 96 -7.79 -9.13 -15.13
CA ASP A 96 -7.59 -9.43 -16.53
C ASP A 96 -6.79 -10.73 -16.63
N ASP A 97 -7.24 -11.62 -17.50
CA ASP A 97 -6.51 -12.83 -17.86
C ASP A 97 -5.45 -12.52 -18.96
N GLY A 98 -5.34 -11.24 -19.37
CA GLY A 98 -4.49 -10.70 -20.41
C GLY A 98 -3.05 -10.29 -19.97
N PRO A 99 -2.43 -9.31 -20.65
CA PRO A 99 -1.01 -8.97 -20.51
C PRO A 99 -0.62 -8.43 -19.12
N PHE A 100 0.66 -8.58 -18.77
CA PHE A 100 1.22 -8.24 -17.46
C PHE A 100 1.20 -6.71 -17.20
N TYR A 101 0.53 -6.29 -16.12
CA TYR A 101 0.63 -4.93 -15.59
C TYR A 101 1.78 -4.85 -14.60
N SER A 102 2.56 -3.78 -14.71
CA SER A 102 3.83 -3.60 -14.01
C SER A 102 3.76 -2.63 -12.83
N ASP A 103 2.71 -1.80 -12.75
CA ASP A 103 2.48 -0.89 -11.64
C ASP A 103 1.04 -0.36 -11.61
N PHE A 104 0.58 0.09 -10.43
CA PHE A 104 -0.73 0.70 -10.20
C PHE A 104 -0.63 1.90 -9.27
N ALA A 105 -1.43 2.92 -9.54
CA ALA A 105 -1.52 4.11 -8.70
C ALA A 105 -2.96 4.63 -8.69
N LEU A 106 -3.44 5.12 -7.55
CA LEU A 106 -4.77 5.69 -7.42
C LEU A 106 -4.70 7.21 -7.61
N ASP A 107 -5.73 7.79 -8.22
CA ASP A 107 -5.90 9.24 -8.15
C ASP A 107 -6.12 9.72 -6.72
N ALA A 108 -5.91 11.02 -6.53
CA ALA A 108 -5.92 11.59 -5.20
C ALA A 108 -7.30 11.47 -4.53
N ASP A 109 -8.40 11.50 -5.30
CA ASP A 109 -9.78 11.35 -4.81
C ASP A 109 -10.26 9.90 -4.73
N GLY A 110 -9.50 8.96 -5.31
CA GLY A 110 -9.81 7.53 -5.34
C GLY A 110 -10.95 7.14 -6.27
N ALA A 111 -11.28 8.00 -7.22
CA ALA A 111 -12.26 7.72 -8.26
C ALA A 111 -11.72 6.80 -9.37
N SER A 112 -10.39 6.74 -9.54
CA SER A 112 -9.73 6.05 -10.65
C SER A 112 -8.42 5.39 -10.24
N VAL A 113 -8.16 4.21 -10.80
CA VAL A 113 -6.85 3.54 -10.72
C VAL A 113 -6.16 3.67 -12.07
N TYR A 114 -4.93 4.15 -12.06
CA TYR A 114 -4.02 4.10 -13.19
C TYR A 114 -3.25 2.79 -13.14
N ALA A 115 -3.08 2.18 -14.31
CA ALA A 115 -2.44 0.89 -14.47
C ALA A 115 -1.43 0.98 -15.62
N LEU A 116 -0.17 0.62 -15.36
CA LEU A 116 0.89 0.63 -16.36
C LEU A 116 1.13 -0.77 -16.90
N ARG A 117 0.67 -1.03 -18.11
CA ARG A 117 0.90 -2.31 -18.80
C ARG A 117 2.35 -2.40 -19.27
N GLN A 118 3.01 -3.53 -19.02
CA GLN A 118 4.36 -3.78 -19.52
C GLN A 118 4.32 -4.14 -21.01
N ALA A 119 5.37 -3.73 -21.72
CA ALA A 119 5.66 -4.24 -23.05
C ALA A 119 5.98 -5.76 -22.99
N ASP A 120 5.17 -6.59 -23.62
CA ASP A 120 5.43 -8.02 -23.84
C ASP A 120 6.24 -8.19 -25.15
N PRO A 121 7.13 -9.20 -25.27
CA PRO A 121 7.70 -9.60 -26.55
C PRO A 121 6.73 -9.63 -27.76
N GLN A 122 5.45 -9.96 -27.55
CA GLN A 122 4.39 -9.98 -28.57
C GLN A 122 3.62 -8.66 -28.72
N GLN A 123 3.65 -7.82 -27.68
CA GLN A 123 3.04 -6.48 -27.66
C GLN A 123 4.08 -5.52 -27.07
N PRO A 124 5.01 -4.99 -27.87
CA PRO A 124 6.22 -4.31 -27.38
C PRO A 124 5.94 -2.92 -26.77
N GLN A 125 4.69 -2.66 -26.40
CA GLN A 125 4.14 -1.35 -26.16
C GLN A 125 3.60 -1.26 -24.74
N ALA A 126 4.23 -0.42 -23.91
CA ALA A 126 3.64 -0.05 -22.64
C ALA A 126 2.43 0.86 -22.87
N VAL A 127 1.37 0.63 -22.09
CA VAL A 127 0.14 1.40 -22.14
C VAL A 127 -0.20 1.86 -20.74
N LEU A 128 -0.43 3.16 -20.59
CA LEU A 128 -1.04 3.71 -19.38
C LEU A 128 -2.55 3.66 -19.57
N SER A 129 -3.23 2.88 -18.74
CA SER A 129 -4.69 2.81 -18.72
C SER A 129 -5.23 3.46 -17.45
N ARG A 130 -6.39 4.08 -17.54
CA ARG A 130 -7.18 4.57 -16.40
C ARG A 130 -8.45 3.74 -16.26
N LEU A 131 -8.58 3.12 -15.10
CA LEU A 131 -9.74 2.37 -14.64
C LEU A 131 -10.64 3.30 -13.85
N THR A 132 -11.92 3.38 -14.21
CA THR A 132 -12.94 4.20 -13.54
C THR A 132 -14.13 3.34 -13.14
N GLY A 133 -15.09 3.88 -12.38
CA GLY A 133 -16.29 3.14 -11.96
C GLY A 133 -16.10 2.29 -10.70
N LEU A 134 -15.04 2.54 -9.94
CA LEU A 134 -14.61 1.75 -8.77
C LEU A 134 -15.61 1.72 -7.62
N GLN A 135 -16.50 2.72 -7.54
CA GLN A 135 -17.44 2.94 -6.45
C GLN A 135 -18.83 2.36 -6.73
N GLY A 136 -18.90 1.17 -7.33
CA GLY A 136 -20.15 0.45 -7.60
C GLY A 136 -20.77 0.69 -8.98
N GLY A 137 -19.99 1.22 -9.93
CA GLY A 137 -20.33 1.25 -11.35
C GLY A 137 -19.77 0.05 -12.11
N GLU A 138 -20.05 -0.02 -13.41
CA GLU A 138 -19.32 -0.92 -14.31
C GLU A 138 -17.89 -0.37 -14.48
N VAL A 139 -16.88 -1.20 -14.18
CA VAL A 139 -15.48 -0.78 -14.29
C VAL A 139 -15.13 -0.61 -15.75
N ALA A 140 -14.70 0.60 -16.12
CA ALA A 140 -14.31 0.93 -17.47
C ALA A 140 -12.81 1.27 -17.53
N ALA A 141 -12.10 0.63 -18.46
CA ALA A 141 -10.70 0.91 -18.75
C ALA A 141 -10.59 1.82 -19.98
N THR A 142 -9.82 2.91 -19.87
CA THR A 142 -9.50 3.81 -20.99
C THR A 142 -7.99 3.92 -21.12
N ASP A 143 -7.45 3.65 -22.31
CA ASP A 143 -6.04 3.86 -22.59
C ASP A 143 -5.76 5.36 -22.76
N LEU A 144 -4.82 5.88 -21.97
CA LEU A 144 -4.48 7.31 -21.88
C LEU A 144 -3.22 7.68 -22.65
N LEU A 145 -2.25 6.77 -22.68
CA LEU A 145 -0.95 6.99 -23.32
C LEU A 145 -0.57 5.73 -24.09
N GLN A 146 -0.28 5.90 -25.38
CA GLN A 146 0.22 4.83 -26.23
C GLN A 146 1.72 5.03 -26.50
N THR A 147 2.40 3.97 -26.89
CA THR A 147 3.86 3.96 -27.03
C THR A 147 4.39 4.95 -28.07
N ASP A 148 3.61 5.26 -29.11
CA ASP A 148 4.02 6.24 -30.13
C ASP A 148 4.20 7.65 -29.52
N ASP A 149 3.40 8.01 -28.52
CA ASP A 149 3.51 9.28 -27.80
C ASP A 149 4.81 9.33 -26.96
N LEU A 150 5.31 8.17 -26.54
CA LEU A 150 6.51 8.03 -25.75
C LEU A 150 7.79 8.01 -26.59
N LEU A 151 7.70 7.93 -27.92
CA LEU A 151 8.85 8.00 -28.83
C LEU A 151 9.24 9.43 -29.21
N ASP A 152 8.52 10.45 -28.71
CA ASP A 152 8.89 11.85 -28.91
C ASP A 152 10.30 12.11 -28.36
N PRO A 153 11.28 12.51 -29.20
CA PRO A 153 12.65 12.79 -28.76
C PRO A 153 12.76 13.85 -27.66
N ALA A 154 11.76 14.74 -27.51
CA ALA A 154 11.72 15.73 -26.44
C ALA A 154 11.56 15.11 -25.04
N LEU A 155 11.12 13.85 -24.95
CA LEU A 155 10.95 13.11 -23.70
C LEU A 155 12.24 12.42 -23.22
N TRP A 156 13.29 12.39 -24.05
CA TRP A 156 14.52 11.62 -23.82
C TRP A 156 15.75 12.51 -23.77
N ASP A 157 16.91 11.91 -23.50
CA ASP A 157 18.19 12.63 -23.50
C ASP A 157 18.60 13.06 -24.92
N PRO A 158 19.17 14.27 -25.06
CA PRO A 158 19.67 14.72 -26.36
C PRO A 158 20.65 13.71 -26.95
N GLY A 159 20.30 13.14 -28.11
CA GLY A 159 21.12 12.15 -28.81
C GLY A 159 20.77 10.69 -28.49
N ALA A 160 19.75 10.42 -27.68
CA ALA A 160 19.18 9.07 -27.57
C ALA A 160 18.68 8.59 -28.95
N ASP A 161 19.16 7.42 -29.39
CA ASP A 161 18.68 6.78 -30.62
C ASP A 161 17.47 5.90 -30.28
N LEU A 162 16.30 6.28 -30.77
CA LEU A 162 15.03 5.57 -30.52
C LEU A 162 14.54 4.80 -31.75
N THR A 163 15.34 4.75 -32.83
CA THR A 163 14.89 4.21 -34.13
C THR A 163 14.67 2.70 -34.14
N SER A 164 15.19 1.97 -33.15
CA SER A 164 15.00 0.52 -32.99
C SER A 164 14.85 0.18 -31.51
N THR A 165 14.04 0.97 -30.80
CA THR A 165 13.79 0.79 -29.37
C THR A 165 12.37 0.38 -29.05
N ARG A 166 12.23 -0.47 -28.03
CA ARG A 166 10.99 -0.68 -27.31
C ARG A 166 10.96 0.26 -26.11
N VAL A 167 9.87 0.99 -25.94
CA VAL A 167 9.67 1.85 -24.77
C VAL A 167 8.68 1.19 -23.82
N GLY A 168 9.00 1.26 -22.54
CA GLY A 168 8.11 0.78 -21.50
C GLY A 168 8.57 1.07 -20.08
N SER A 169 7.87 0.48 -19.12
CA SER A 169 8.21 0.60 -17.71
C SER A 169 9.63 0.11 -17.44
N TRP A 170 10.43 0.91 -16.73
CA TRP A 170 11.75 0.48 -16.28
C TRP A 170 11.60 -0.71 -15.31
N TYR A 171 11.88 -1.93 -15.78
CA TYR A 171 11.62 -3.15 -15.01
C TYR A 171 12.85 -3.70 -14.30
N LEU A 172 14.06 -3.44 -14.83
CA LEU A 172 15.32 -3.82 -14.21
C LEU A 172 15.63 -2.86 -13.05
N ASN A 173 15.19 -3.21 -11.84
CA ASN A 173 15.50 -2.49 -10.58
C ASN A 173 14.62 -1.25 -10.30
N ALA A 174 13.29 -1.39 -10.32
CA ALA A 174 12.40 -0.34 -9.80
C ALA A 174 11.30 -0.92 -8.91
N GLU A 175 11.11 -0.31 -7.74
CA GLU A 175 10.10 -0.70 -6.73
C GLU A 175 8.74 -0.04 -7.00
N ARG A 176 8.76 1.20 -7.48
CA ARG A 176 7.58 1.93 -7.93
C ARG A 176 7.95 2.80 -9.12
N ARG A 177 7.32 2.52 -10.25
CA ARG A 177 7.54 3.13 -11.57
C ARG A 177 6.52 4.21 -11.88
N MET A 178 5.42 4.28 -11.13
CA MET A 178 4.34 5.22 -11.37
C MET A 178 3.88 5.90 -10.08
N SER A 179 3.57 7.20 -10.18
CA SER A 179 2.91 7.93 -9.10
C SER A 179 1.96 8.99 -9.66
N VAL A 180 0.82 9.20 -9.01
CA VAL A 180 -0.19 10.16 -9.43
C VAL A 180 -0.18 11.35 -8.47
N ALA A 181 -0.03 12.55 -9.01
CA ALA A 181 -0.09 13.78 -8.25
C ALA A 181 -1.54 14.19 -7.91
N PRO A 182 -1.73 15.09 -6.92
CA PRO A 182 -3.05 15.59 -6.53
C PRO A 182 -3.90 16.21 -7.64
N ASP A 183 -3.27 16.72 -8.71
CA ASP A 183 -3.96 17.30 -9.87
C ASP A 183 -4.32 16.27 -10.95
N GLY A 184 -4.03 14.98 -10.71
CA GLY A 184 -4.23 13.88 -11.66
C GLY A 184 -3.11 13.70 -12.68
N GLY A 185 -2.03 14.49 -12.59
CA GLY A 185 -0.83 14.27 -13.39
C GLY A 185 -0.14 12.98 -12.98
N VAL A 186 0.34 12.20 -13.96
CA VAL A 186 0.98 10.89 -13.73
C VAL A 186 2.46 11.00 -14.02
N PHE A 187 3.29 10.66 -13.04
CA PHE A 187 4.73 10.50 -13.22
C PHE A 187 5.03 9.04 -13.55
N LEU A 188 5.84 8.83 -14.59
CA LEU A 188 6.22 7.52 -15.12
C LEU A 188 7.73 7.42 -15.19
N LEU A 189 8.29 6.34 -14.66
CA LEU A 189 9.68 5.93 -14.87
C LEU A 189 9.73 4.98 -16.08
N LEU A 190 10.29 5.48 -17.17
CA LEU A 190 10.33 4.82 -18.47
C LEU A 190 11.76 4.46 -18.85
N GLY A 191 11.90 3.33 -19.55
CA GLY A 191 13.12 2.95 -20.24
C GLY A 191 12.85 2.73 -21.74
N ALA A 192 13.89 2.87 -22.53
CA ALA A 192 13.96 2.50 -23.93
C ALA A 192 15.04 1.43 -24.08
N TRP A 193 14.68 0.26 -24.61
CA TRP A 193 15.57 -0.89 -24.81
C TRP A 193 15.73 -1.22 -26.28
N SER A 194 16.88 -1.79 -26.64
CA SER A 194 17.09 -2.32 -27.99
C SER A 194 16.03 -3.38 -28.34
N GLU A 195 15.43 -3.28 -29.53
CA GLU A 195 14.55 -4.36 -30.05
C GLU A 195 15.30 -5.68 -30.26
N ALA A 196 16.60 -5.61 -30.56
CA ALA A 196 17.44 -6.78 -30.79
C ALA A 196 17.87 -7.46 -29.48
N ASP A 197 17.90 -6.71 -28.38
CA ASP A 197 18.29 -7.19 -27.06
C ASP A 197 17.56 -6.41 -25.96
N SER A 198 16.53 -7.02 -25.41
CA SER A 198 15.73 -6.43 -24.32
C SER A 198 16.52 -6.22 -23.02
N THR A 199 17.75 -6.73 -22.90
CA THR A 199 18.58 -6.50 -21.72
C THR A 199 19.41 -5.22 -21.80
N THR A 200 19.58 -4.66 -23.01
CA THR A 200 20.34 -3.43 -23.22
C THR A 200 19.42 -2.20 -23.14
N LEU A 201 19.48 -1.49 -22.02
CA LEU A 201 18.86 -0.17 -21.85
C LEU A 201 19.62 0.88 -22.66
N GLN A 202 18.94 1.56 -23.57
CA GLN A 202 19.50 2.61 -24.42
C GLN A 202 19.30 4.01 -23.84
N ALA A 203 18.12 4.25 -23.25
CA ALA A 203 17.79 5.51 -22.59
C ALA A 203 16.75 5.28 -21.49
N ALA A 204 16.63 6.24 -20.59
CA ALA A 204 15.59 6.25 -19.58
C ALA A 204 15.19 7.67 -19.21
N ALA A 205 13.98 7.83 -18.68
CA ALA A 205 13.48 9.13 -18.27
C ALA A 205 12.41 8.99 -17.20
N ILE A 206 12.29 10.03 -16.37
CA ILE A 206 11.06 10.29 -15.64
C ILE A 206 10.24 11.28 -16.47
N VAL A 207 9.02 10.89 -16.83
CA VAL A 207 8.10 11.70 -17.61
C VAL A 207 6.87 12.03 -16.77
N ARG A 208 6.41 13.27 -16.84
CA ARG A 208 5.10 13.68 -16.32
C ARG A 208 4.10 13.76 -17.45
N TRP A 209 3.04 12.98 -17.36
CA TRP A 209 1.86 13.06 -18.21
C TRP A 209 0.78 13.88 -17.52
N ALA A 210 0.37 14.98 -18.13
CA ALA A 210 -0.68 15.84 -17.59
C ALA A 210 -2.08 15.28 -17.96
N PRO A 211 -3.13 15.56 -17.17
CA PRO A 211 -4.51 15.13 -17.49
C PRO A 211 -5.01 15.60 -18.86
N GLY A 212 -4.46 16.69 -19.39
CA GLY A 212 -4.77 17.22 -20.71
C GLY A 212 -4.09 16.48 -21.88
N GLY A 213 -3.29 15.45 -21.59
CA GLY A 213 -2.61 14.61 -22.59
C GLY A 213 -1.18 15.02 -22.94
N SER A 214 -0.70 16.18 -22.46
CA SER A 214 0.69 16.59 -22.71
C SER A 214 1.67 15.81 -21.84
N ALA A 215 2.76 15.34 -22.43
CA ALA A 215 3.88 14.71 -21.73
C ALA A 215 5.09 15.65 -21.69
N GLN A 216 5.84 15.61 -20.58
CA GLN A 216 7.08 16.35 -20.44
C GLN A 216 8.13 15.54 -19.68
N ARG A 217 9.38 15.61 -20.13
CA ARG A 217 10.53 15.07 -19.41
C ARG A 217 10.78 15.87 -18.13
N VAL A 218 10.82 15.17 -16.99
CA VAL A 218 11.17 15.71 -15.68
C VAL A 218 12.66 15.54 -15.42
N LEU A 219 13.18 14.32 -15.61
CA LEU A 219 14.61 13.98 -15.53
C LEU A 219 15.01 12.98 -16.61
N GLY A 220 16.24 13.11 -17.09
CA GLY A 220 16.91 12.18 -18.02
C GLY A 220 17.67 11.04 -17.34
N ALA A 221 18.20 10.11 -18.14
CA ALA A 221 19.04 9.01 -17.69
C ALA A 221 20.46 9.44 -17.35
N ASP A 222 20.94 10.56 -17.86
CA ASP A 222 22.22 11.17 -17.47
C ASP A 222 22.11 11.89 -16.11
N GLU A 223 20.92 12.43 -15.80
CA GLU A 223 20.66 13.14 -14.55
C GLU A 223 20.45 12.19 -13.37
N LEU A 224 19.78 11.04 -13.57
CA LEU A 224 19.46 10.09 -12.51
C LEU A 224 20.71 9.51 -11.80
N PRO A 225 21.73 8.99 -12.52
CA PRO A 225 23.00 8.59 -11.93
C PRO A 225 23.73 9.77 -11.31
N ALA A 226 23.70 10.97 -11.89
CA ALA A 226 24.38 12.15 -11.33
C ALA A 226 23.81 12.62 -9.98
N LEU A 227 22.59 12.19 -9.61
CA LEU A 227 22.05 12.35 -8.25
C LEU A 227 22.82 11.52 -7.22
N VAL A 228 23.62 10.56 -7.70
CA VAL A 228 24.46 9.70 -6.89
C VAL A 228 25.89 9.81 -7.42
N GLU A 229 26.90 9.58 -6.60
CA GLU A 229 28.26 9.40 -7.14
C GLU A 229 28.31 7.98 -7.78
N ALA A 230 27.64 7.81 -8.92
CA ALA A 230 27.24 6.54 -9.52
C ALA A 230 28.39 5.61 -9.94
N ASP A 231 29.62 6.11 -9.99
CA ASP A 231 30.84 5.30 -10.16
C ASP A 231 31.00 4.23 -9.05
N SER A 232 30.18 4.28 -8.01
CA SER A 232 30.18 3.39 -6.84
C SER A 232 29.32 2.12 -6.99
N PHE A 233 28.46 2.02 -8.00
CA PHE A 233 27.49 0.91 -8.08
C PHE A 233 27.91 -0.16 -9.09
N GLY A 234 28.07 -1.40 -8.62
CA GLY A 234 28.37 -2.56 -9.48
C GLY A 234 27.19 -3.02 -10.37
N ALA A 235 26.01 -2.42 -10.21
CA ALA A 235 24.76 -2.73 -10.92
C ALA A 235 23.85 -1.47 -10.98
N PRO A 236 22.84 -1.41 -11.88
CA PRO A 236 21.90 -0.28 -11.94
C PRO A 236 21.17 -0.10 -10.60
N PRO A 237 21.00 1.15 -10.09
CA PRO A 237 20.34 1.37 -8.81
C PRO A 237 18.85 1.00 -8.85
N ARG A 238 18.31 0.56 -7.71
CA ARG A 238 16.88 0.50 -7.45
C ARG A 238 16.31 1.91 -7.41
N VAL A 239 15.23 2.16 -8.14
CA VAL A 239 14.55 3.47 -8.21
C VAL A 239 13.12 3.38 -7.69
N SER A 240 12.69 4.38 -6.92
CA SER A 240 11.29 4.54 -6.51
C SER A 240 10.88 6.01 -6.58
N ILE A 241 9.65 6.27 -7.03
CA ILE A 241 9.11 7.64 -7.17
C ILE A 241 7.80 7.82 -6.38
N ALA A 242 7.57 9.03 -5.87
CA ALA A 242 6.32 9.42 -5.24
C ALA A 242 6.00 10.91 -5.45
N ALA A 243 4.81 11.23 -5.97
CA ALA A 243 4.36 12.59 -6.22
C ALA A 243 3.53 13.11 -5.03
N SER A 244 4.11 13.97 -4.19
CA SER A 244 3.43 14.54 -3.03
C SER A 244 2.60 15.78 -3.37
N ALA A 245 2.88 16.42 -4.52
CA ALA A 245 2.21 17.62 -4.98
C ALA A 245 2.23 17.71 -6.53
N PRO A 246 1.37 18.55 -7.15
CA PRO A 246 1.40 18.78 -8.60
C PRO A 246 2.76 19.23 -9.15
N ASP A 247 3.51 19.94 -8.31
CA ASP A 247 4.81 20.58 -8.56
C ASP A 247 5.97 19.87 -7.84
N ARG A 248 5.75 18.72 -7.21
CA ARG A 248 6.79 18.01 -6.43
C ARG A 248 6.80 16.50 -6.62
N LEU A 249 7.98 15.99 -6.94
CA LEU A 249 8.30 14.57 -7.06
C LEU A 249 9.42 14.20 -6.09
N TRP A 250 9.27 13.08 -5.40
CA TRP A 250 10.31 12.44 -4.60
C TRP A 250 10.91 11.28 -5.36
N ILE A 251 12.23 11.12 -5.27
CA ILE A 251 12.97 10.05 -5.93
C ILE A 251 13.90 9.41 -4.90
N SER A 252 13.75 8.11 -4.71
CA SER A 252 14.70 7.29 -3.96
C SER A 252 15.56 6.49 -4.95
N LEU A 253 16.87 6.48 -4.71
CA LEU A 253 17.86 5.72 -5.44
C LEU A 253 18.70 4.93 -4.45
N ILE A 254 18.85 3.63 -4.67
CA ILE A 254 19.77 2.81 -3.87
C ILE A 254 20.48 1.82 -4.78
N GLY A 255 21.81 1.80 -4.76
CA GLY A 255 22.55 0.77 -5.48
C GLY A 255 23.01 -0.34 -4.56
N GLN A 256 23.36 -1.48 -5.16
CA GLN A 256 23.89 -2.62 -4.43
C GLN A 256 25.35 -2.37 -4.05
N ALA A 257 25.66 -2.38 -2.75
CA ALA A 257 27.04 -2.21 -2.28
C ALA A 257 27.80 -3.55 -2.18
N SER A 258 27.10 -4.64 -1.84
CA SER A 258 27.68 -5.98 -1.75
C SER A 258 26.63 -7.07 -1.95
N ASN A 259 27.04 -8.34 -1.91
CA ASN A 259 26.12 -9.48 -1.88
C ASN A 259 25.30 -9.55 -0.59
N GLU A 260 25.69 -8.80 0.44
CA GLU A 260 25.11 -8.88 1.80
C GLU A 260 24.29 -7.64 2.18
N GLY A 261 24.22 -6.61 1.33
CA GLY A 261 23.46 -5.41 1.65
C GLY A 261 23.49 -4.32 0.60
N TRP A 262 22.75 -3.26 0.90
CA TRP A 262 22.59 -2.11 0.02
C TRP A 262 23.60 -1.01 0.34
N GLY A 263 23.89 -0.18 -0.67
CA GLY A 263 24.61 1.07 -0.48
C GLY A 263 23.76 2.09 0.26
N ARG A 264 24.32 3.28 0.47
CA ARG A 264 23.57 4.36 1.11
C ARG A 264 22.43 4.79 0.18
N PRO A 265 21.17 4.79 0.64
CA PRO A 265 20.07 5.34 -0.14
C PRO A 265 20.27 6.84 -0.32
N VAL A 266 19.93 7.32 -1.51
CA VAL A 266 19.80 8.72 -1.84
C VAL A 266 18.32 9.03 -1.97
N LEU A 267 17.87 10.09 -1.28
CA LEU A 267 16.55 10.66 -1.50
C LEU A 267 16.73 12.06 -2.08
N ALA A 268 16.01 12.35 -3.14
CA ALA A 268 15.99 13.66 -3.75
C ALA A 268 14.56 14.17 -3.91
N THR A 269 14.40 15.48 -3.83
CA THR A 269 13.18 16.18 -4.26
C THR A 269 13.44 16.83 -5.60
N VAL A 270 12.49 16.66 -6.53
CA VAL A 270 12.42 17.41 -7.78
C VAL A 270 11.21 18.31 -7.71
N THR A 271 11.43 19.61 -7.86
CA THR A 271 10.37 20.62 -7.70
C THR A 271 10.29 21.48 -8.95
N ASP A 272 9.08 21.65 -9.49
CA ASP A 272 8.73 22.75 -10.39
C ASP A 272 8.61 24.02 -9.53
N PRO A 273 9.57 24.96 -9.61
CA PRO A 273 9.67 26.08 -8.67
C PRO A 273 8.54 27.10 -8.82
N ASN A 274 7.84 27.11 -9.96
CA ASN A 274 6.82 28.10 -10.28
C ASN A 274 5.40 27.48 -10.31
N ALA A 275 5.32 26.14 -10.23
CA ALA A 275 4.08 25.35 -10.23
C ALA A 275 3.17 25.61 -11.44
N ASP A 276 3.75 25.96 -12.60
CA ASP A 276 3.03 26.18 -13.85
C ASP A 276 2.86 24.89 -14.67
N GLY A 277 3.46 23.79 -14.21
CA GLY A 277 3.42 22.48 -14.87
C GLY A 277 4.49 22.31 -15.95
N ASN A 278 5.38 23.27 -16.13
CA ASN A 278 6.55 23.22 -17.01
C ASN A 278 7.80 22.83 -16.21
N TRP A 279 8.15 21.56 -16.27
CA TRP A 279 9.28 20.95 -15.58
C TRP A 279 10.64 21.20 -16.26
N SER A 280 10.78 22.22 -17.11
CA SER A 280 12.08 22.52 -17.76
C SER A 280 13.03 23.33 -16.87
N ASP A 281 12.51 24.12 -15.93
CA ASP A 281 13.27 24.88 -14.93
C ASP A 281 13.29 24.22 -13.54
N ARG A 282 12.86 22.95 -13.50
CA ARG A 282 12.85 22.08 -12.32
C ARG A 282 14.16 22.14 -11.53
N ARG A 283 14.02 22.11 -10.21
CA ARG A 283 15.14 22.07 -9.27
C ARG A 283 15.22 20.69 -8.65
N VAL A 284 16.43 20.14 -8.62
CA VAL A 284 16.70 18.90 -7.90
C VAL A 284 17.50 19.22 -6.64
N GLU A 285 16.99 18.80 -5.50
CA GLU A 285 17.66 18.92 -4.21
C GLU A 285 17.89 17.51 -3.67
N VAL A 286 19.16 17.12 -3.61
CA VAL A 286 19.56 15.87 -2.96
C VAL A 286 19.54 16.11 -1.45
N LEU A 287 18.70 15.37 -0.76
CA LEU A 287 18.66 15.41 0.69
C LEU A 287 19.84 14.58 1.19
N THR A 288 20.84 15.27 1.74
CA THR A 288 21.87 14.62 2.54
C THR A 288 21.23 14.25 3.86
N LEU A 289 20.64 13.08 3.90
CA LEU A 289 19.92 12.64 5.06
C LEU A 289 20.95 12.28 6.14
N PRO A 290 20.74 12.58 7.43
CA PRO A 290 21.41 11.82 8.49
C PRO A 290 21.10 10.32 8.28
N ALA A 291 21.70 9.42 9.06
CA ALA A 291 21.22 8.05 9.09
C ALA A 291 19.71 8.07 9.38
N ILE A 292 18.86 8.00 8.35
CA ILE A 292 17.41 8.00 8.52
C ILE A 292 17.16 6.70 9.21
N PRO A 293 16.60 6.63 10.42
CA PRO A 293 16.07 5.37 10.88
C PRO A 293 14.96 5.02 9.87
N PRO A 294 15.09 3.94 9.09
CA PRO A 294 15.79 2.71 9.43
C PRO A 294 17.29 2.53 9.11
N PHE A 295 17.80 3.18 8.06
CA PHE A 295 19.11 3.02 7.41
C PHE A 295 20.33 3.52 8.20
N GLU A 296 20.50 3.09 9.45
CA GLU A 296 21.80 3.23 10.11
C GLU A 296 22.81 2.27 9.44
N PRO A 297 23.84 2.80 8.74
CA PRO A 297 24.88 1.93 8.21
C PRO A 297 25.63 1.29 9.38
N ASP A 298 25.99 0.02 9.22
CA ASP A 298 26.92 -0.61 10.16
C ASP A 298 28.31 0.06 10.05
N PRO A 299 29.27 -0.25 10.95
CA PRO A 299 30.61 0.35 10.93
C PRO A 299 31.36 0.19 9.60
N ASP A 300 30.97 -0.79 8.79
CA ASP A 300 31.54 -1.06 7.45
C ASP A 300 30.82 -0.28 6.34
N GLY A 301 29.82 0.54 6.69
CA GLY A 301 29.06 1.37 5.76
C GLY A 301 27.91 0.62 5.07
N VAL A 302 27.63 -0.62 5.46
CA VAL A 302 26.60 -1.46 4.84
C VAL A 302 25.25 -1.16 5.47
N VAL A 303 24.26 -0.91 4.62
CA VAL A 303 22.88 -0.71 5.05
C VAL A 303 22.14 -2.04 4.97
N ARG A 304 21.75 -2.58 6.13
CA ARG A 304 21.02 -3.87 6.26
C ARG A 304 19.51 -3.68 6.29
N TRP A 305 19.05 -2.75 5.49
CA TRP A 305 17.65 -2.40 5.33
C TRP A 305 17.36 -2.34 3.85
N ASP A 306 16.32 -3.06 3.45
CA ASP A 306 15.78 -3.01 2.12
C ASP A 306 14.74 -1.88 2.03
N PRO A 307 15.04 -0.76 1.36
CA PRO A 307 14.03 0.27 1.13
C PRO A 307 12.94 -0.27 0.21
N LEU A 308 11.68 -0.04 0.60
CA LEU A 308 10.53 -0.39 -0.22
C LEU A 308 10.02 0.85 -0.98
N ALA A 309 8.96 0.66 -1.78
CA ALA A 309 8.37 1.72 -2.57
C ALA A 309 8.00 2.98 -1.75
N LEU A 310 8.47 4.16 -2.21
CA LEU A 310 8.06 5.45 -1.65
C LEU A 310 6.54 5.65 -1.75
N VAL A 311 5.99 6.32 -0.75
CA VAL A 311 4.55 6.64 -0.73
C VAL A 311 4.34 8.12 -0.40
N ALA A 312 3.66 8.84 -1.29
CA ALA A 312 3.29 10.23 -1.06
C ALA A 312 2.34 10.34 0.15
N GLU A 313 2.60 11.28 1.06
CA GLU A 313 1.69 11.53 2.17
C GLU A 313 0.59 12.50 1.73
N PRO A 314 -0.70 12.12 1.80
CA PRO A 314 -1.76 12.95 1.28
C PRO A 314 -2.06 14.14 2.20
N SER A 315 -2.15 15.34 1.61
CA SER A 315 -2.64 16.54 2.30
C SER A 315 -4.15 16.42 2.59
N ALA A 316 -4.57 16.75 3.80
CA ALA A 316 -5.93 16.51 4.25
C ALA A 316 -6.31 17.39 5.45
N GLY A 317 -7.57 17.85 5.52
CA GLY A 317 -8.13 18.47 6.74
C GLY A 317 -7.39 19.72 7.19
N GLY A 318 -6.93 20.55 6.25
CA GLY A 318 -6.16 21.77 6.53
C GLY A 318 -4.69 21.56 6.91
N VAL A 319 -4.22 20.31 7.03
CA VAL A 319 -2.79 20.01 7.20
C VAL A 319 -2.20 19.66 5.84
N ASP A 320 -1.25 20.49 5.41
CA ASP A 320 -0.49 20.24 4.21
C ASP A 320 0.67 19.27 4.46
N ARG A 321 0.69 18.17 3.72
CA ARG A 321 1.74 17.14 3.69
C ARG A 321 2.41 17.04 2.32
N SER A 322 2.17 18.00 1.44
CA SER A 322 2.87 18.14 0.15
C SER A 322 4.40 18.19 0.31
N GLY A 323 4.87 18.58 1.50
CA GLY A 323 6.26 18.63 1.94
C GLY A 323 6.85 17.33 2.46
N SER A 324 6.13 16.21 2.45
CA SER A 324 6.64 14.95 3.00
C SER A 324 6.38 13.72 2.12
N VAL A 325 7.19 12.70 2.35
CA VAL A 325 7.04 11.36 1.78
C VAL A 325 7.19 10.32 2.89
N LEU A 326 6.45 9.22 2.77
CA LEU A 326 6.64 8.04 3.61
C LEU A 326 7.67 7.13 2.95
N TYR A 327 8.65 6.74 3.75
CA TYR A 327 9.78 5.92 3.38
C TYR A 327 9.71 4.59 4.16
N PRO A 328 9.04 3.57 3.61
CA PRO A 328 9.01 2.23 4.19
C PRO A 328 10.34 1.49 3.95
N ALA A 329 10.76 0.67 4.91
CA ALA A 329 11.88 -0.25 4.74
C ALA A 329 11.74 -1.50 5.61
N LEU A 330 12.37 -2.58 5.17
CA LEU A 330 12.43 -3.86 5.86
C LEU A 330 13.89 -4.22 6.18
N SER A 331 14.23 -4.40 7.45
CA SER A 331 15.56 -4.85 7.83
C SER A 331 15.78 -6.31 7.48
N PHE A 332 17.05 -6.70 7.40
CA PHE A 332 17.43 -8.09 7.17
C PHE A 332 17.07 -9.01 8.35
N ASP A 333 16.83 -8.45 9.54
CA ASP A 333 16.32 -9.17 10.71
C ASP A 333 14.78 -9.28 10.76
N GLY A 334 14.07 -8.65 9.82
CA GLY A 334 12.62 -8.72 9.71
C GLY A 334 11.85 -7.65 10.50
N THR A 335 12.51 -6.56 10.86
CA THR A 335 11.88 -5.33 11.38
C THR A 335 11.39 -4.47 10.22
N TYR A 336 10.11 -4.15 10.19
CA TYR A 336 9.52 -3.22 9.25
C TYR A 336 9.38 -1.84 9.88
N ARG A 337 9.83 -0.79 9.18
CA ARG A 337 9.75 0.60 9.63
C ARG A 337 9.17 1.49 8.54
N VAL A 338 8.46 2.53 8.97
CA VAL A 338 8.02 3.63 8.09
C VAL A 338 8.51 4.93 8.70
N ALA A 339 9.34 5.65 7.94
CA ALA A 339 9.75 7.00 8.28
C ALA A 339 8.96 8.02 7.47
N ARG A 340 8.57 9.13 8.08
CA ARG A 340 8.15 10.34 7.37
C ARG A 340 9.40 11.18 7.14
N VAL A 341 9.70 11.50 5.89
CA VAL A 341 10.79 12.41 5.53
C VAL A 341 10.20 13.69 4.96
N SER A 342 10.63 14.84 5.47
CA SER A 342 10.14 16.17 5.07
C SER A 342 11.19 16.90 4.22
N VAL A 343 10.74 17.89 3.44
CA VAL A 343 11.64 18.82 2.73
C VAL A 343 12.61 19.44 3.75
N GLY A 344 13.89 19.53 3.37
CA GLY A 344 14.97 19.91 4.29
C GLY A 344 15.63 18.72 5.01
N GLY A 345 15.12 17.50 4.82
CA GLY A 345 15.77 16.26 5.27
C GLY A 345 15.46 15.84 6.70
N GLU A 346 14.50 16.49 7.36
CA GLU A 346 14.00 16.03 8.67
C GLU A 346 13.25 14.71 8.52
N ALA A 347 13.58 13.73 9.36
CA ALA A 347 12.98 12.40 9.33
C ALA A 347 12.49 11.95 10.71
N GLU A 348 11.31 11.32 10.75
CA GLU A 348 10.67 10.79 11.96
C GLU A 348 10.17 9.36 11.69
N VAL A 349 10.48 8.40 12.57
CA VAL A 349 9.86 7.07 12.52
C VAL A 349 8.45 7.18 13.05
N ILE A 350 7.47 6.88 12.20
CA ILE A 350 6.04 6.93 12.55
C ILE A 350 5.45 5.55 12.79
N PHE A 351 6.14 4.49 12.36
CA PHE A 351 5.73 3.11 12.58
C PHE A 351 6.93 2.17 12.60
N GLU A 352 6.89 1.19 13.51
CA GLU A 352 7.87 0.13 13.64
C GLU A 352 7.20 -1.15 14.14
N GLN A 353 7.51 -2.29 13.49
CA GLN A 353 7.01 -3.60 13.90
C GLN A 353 7.98 -4.71 13.48
N GLU A 354 8.20 -5.68 14.37
CA GLU A 354 8.81 -6.96 13.99
C GLU A 354 7.80 -7.80 13.19
N VAL A 355 8.07 -7.99 11.91
CA VAL A 355 7.24 -8.82 11.00
C VAL A 355 7.90 -10.17 10.71
N GLY A 356 9.20 -10.29 10.96
CA GLY A 356 10.02 -11.43 10.58
C GLY A 356 10.29 -11.47 9.08
N ARG A 357 11.33 -12.21 8.68
CA ARG A 357 11.57 -12.50 7.27
C ARG A 357 10.78 -13.75 6.90
N HIS A 358 9.60 -13.55 6.33
CA HIS A 358 8.82 -14.66 5.76
C HIS A 358 9.23 -14.88 4.30
N ASP A 359 9.08 -16.11 3.77
CA ASP A 359 9.25 -16.44 2.33
C ASP A 359 8.11 -15.84 1.47
N GLY A 360 7.62 -14.66 1.86
CA GLY A 360 6.43 -14.01 1.34
C GLY A 360 6.73 -12.68 0.64
N PRO A 361 5.72 -12.09 -0.02
CA PRO A 361 5.84 -10.75 -0.58
C PRO A 361 6.19 -9.71 0.51
N GLU A 362 6.98 -8.72 0.12
CA GLU A 362 7.33 -7.58 0.96
C GLU A 362 6.08 -6.75 1.32
N PRO A 363 6.06 -6.08 2.49
CA PRO A 363 4.90 -5.29 2.87
C PRO A 363 4.65 -4.10 1.92
N ALA A 364 3.47 -4.06 1.30
CA ALA A 364 3.01 -2.92 0.52
C ALA A 364 2.28 -1.92 1.44
N LEU A 365 2.55 -0.61 1.30
CA LEU A 365 1.98 0.42 2.15
C LEU A 365 1.15 1.43 1.35
N ALA A 366 0.03 1.87 1.91
CA ALA A 366 -0.70 3.00 1.39
C ALA A 366 -1.39 3.82 2.51
N PRO A 367 -1.35 5.17 2.44
CA PRO A 367 -2.01 6.04 3.40
C PRO A 367 -3.51 6.09 3.11
N ARG A 368 -4.32 6.00 4.17
CA ARG A 368 -5.77 6.10 4.13
C ARG A 368 -6.20 7.35 4.90
N LEU A 369 -7.06 8.13 4.28
CA LEU A 369 -7.74 9.24 4.93
C LEU A 369 -9.19 8.81 5.18
N VAL A 370 -9.63 8.86 6.42
CA VAL A 370 -11.03 8.67 6.77
C VAL A 370 -11.66 10.04 6.91
N VAL A 371 -12.65 10.34 6.07
CA VAL A 371 -13.43 11.59 6.15
C VAL A 371 -14.77 11.29 6.81
N ASP A 372 -15.07 11.95 7.93
CA ASP A 372 -16.37 11.90 8.60
C ASP A 372 -16.96 13.31 8.66
N GLY A 373 -18.21 13.47 8.24
CA GLY A 373 -18.90 14.77 8.23
C GLY A 373 -18.23 15.87 7.39
N GLY A 374 -17.33 15.53 6.47
CA GLY A 374 -16.55 16.48 5.66
C GLY A 374 -15.23 16.94 6.30
N GLU A 375 -14.91 16.44 7.50
CA GLU A 375 -13.62 16.63 8.16
C GLU A 375 -12.80 15.34 8.11
N VAL A 376 -11.48 15.48 8.08
CA VAL A 376 -10.58 14.32 8.14
C VAL A 376 -10.58 13.83 9.58
N ALA A 377 -11.24 12.71 9.80
CA ALA A 377 -11.41 12.10 11.11
C ALA A 377 -10.19 11.30 11.54
N LEU A 378 -9.51 10.59 10.62
CA LEU A 378 -8.36 9.73 10.92
C LEU A 378 -7.37 9.67 9.75
N ARG A 379 -6.06 9.69 10.06
CA ARG A 379 -4.99 9.32 9.13
C ARG A 379 -4.49 7.94 9.52
N GLU A 380 -4.71 6.97 8.66
CA GLU A 380 -4.29 5.60 8.92
C GLU A 380 -3.32 5.17 7.83
N LEU A 381 -2.54 4.13 8.10
CA LEU A 381 -1.86 3.40 7.05
C LEU A 381 -2.56 2.06 6.86
N VAL A 382 -2.60 1.60 5.62
CA VAL A 382 -3.02 0.24 5.29
C VAL A 382 -1.81 -0.47 4.72
N ALA A 383 -1.49 -1.62 5.28
CA ALA A 383 -0.36 -2.42 4.89
C ALA A 383 -0.81 -3.81 4.44
N GLY A 384 -0.32 -4.25 3.30
CA GLY A 384 -0.46 -5.62 2.80
C GLY A 384 0.69 -6.45 3.29
N SER A 385 0.43 -7.73 3.56
CA SER A 385 1.48 -8.70 3.90
C SER A 385 2.31 -8.35 5.14
N LEU A 386 1.84 -7.42 5.98
CA LEU A 386 2.52 -6.94 7.18
C LEU A 386 2.57 -8.01 8.29
N THR A 387 1.42 -8.52 8.71
CA THR A 387 1.35 -9.53 9.78
C THR A 387 1.49 -10.95 9.24
N ARG A 388 0.96 -11.20 8.04
CA ARG A 388 1.12 -12.43 7.24
C ARG A 388 0.88 -12.09 5.78
N THR A 389 1.49 -12.86 4.88
CA THR A 389 1.36 -12.72 3.42
C THR A 389 -0.08 -12.63 2.91
N THR A 390 -1.00 -13.31 3.60
CA THR A 390 -2.42 -13.43 3.29
C THR A 390 -3.31 -12.41 4.02
N ARG A 391 -2.74 -11.30 4.52
CA ARG A 391 -3.45 -10.31 5.34
C ARG A 391 -3.28 -8.89 4.83
N VAL A 392 -4.33 -8.11 5.04
CA VAL A 392 -4.29 -6.66 4.99
C VAL A 392 -4.54 -6.16 6.40
N SER A 393 -3.65 -5.28 6.86
CA SER A 393 -3.67 -4.72 8.21
C SER A 393 -3.83 -3.21 8.14
N ARG A 394 -4.67 -2.68 9.03
CA ARG A 394 -4.76 -1.26 9.34
C ARG A 394 -3.75 -0.94 10.44
N ILE A 395 -3.06 0.19 10.28
CA ILE A 395 -2.18 0.80 11.28
C ILE A 395 -2.82 2.14 11.66
N ALA A 396 -3.25 2.26 12.92
CA ALA A 396 -3.78 3.50 13.46
C ALA A 396 -2.66 4.51 13.79
N GLU A 397 -3.00 5.78 14.02
CA GLU A 397 -2.02 6.83 14.36
C GLU A 397 -1.22 6.51 15.63
N ASP A 398 -1.80 5.76 16.58
CA ASP A 398 -1.12 5.31 17.80
C ASP A 398 -0.21 4.08 17.58
N GLY A 399 -0.08 3.61 16.33
CA GLY A 399 0.70 2.44 15.95
C GLY A 399 -0.04 1.11 16.12
N THR A 400 -1.30 1.11 16.58
CA THR A 400 -2.08 -0.13 16.75
C THR A 400 -2.32 -0.81 15.41
N VAL A 401 -1.92 -2.08 15.31
CA VAL A 401 -2.10 -2.91 14.12
C VAL A 401 -3.34 -3.80 14.27
N THR A 402 -4.25 -3.74 13.30
CA THR A 402 -5.46 -4.57 13.24
C THR A 402 -5.58 -5.23 11.88
N ASP A 403 -5.68 -6.56 11.82
CA ASP A 403 -6.00 -7.26 10.57
C ASP A 403 -7.46 -6.97 10.16
N ILE A 404 -7.65 -6.45 8.94
CA ILE A 404 -8.96 -6.01 8.42
C ILE A 404 -9.42 -6.83 7.21
N ALA A 405 -8.51 -7.52 6.51
CA ALA A 405 -8.86 -8.50 5.50
C ALA A 405 -7.93 -9.72 5.46
N ARG A 406 -8.43 -10.83 4.90
CA ARG A 406 -7.70 -12.07 4.67
C ARG A 406 -8.15 -12.79 3.39
N SER A 407 -7.20 -13.29 2.60
CA SER A 407 -7.42 -14.14 1.42
C SER A 407 -6.12 -14.81 0.97
N ILE A 408 -6.21 -15.84 0.13
CA ILE A 408 -5.07 -16.62 -0.40
C ILE A 408 -4.14 -15.72 -1.24
N ASP A 409 -2.84 -16.00 -1.13
CA ASP A 409 -1.67 -15.33 -1.72
C ASP A 409 -2.00 -14.20 -2.68
N PHE A 410 -2.06 -12.99 -2.14
CA PHE A 410 -2.54 -11.83 -2.86
C PHE A 410 -1.54 -11.34 -3.94
N GLY A 411 -0.37 -11.96 -4.10
CA GLY A 411 0.63 -11.65 -5.15
C GLY A 411 1.51 -10.41 -4.85
N PRO A 412 2.32 -9.91 -5.80
CA PRO A 412 2.97 -8.60 -5.68
C PRO A 412 1.90 -7.51 -5.80
N GLN A 413 1.35 -7.07 -4.66
CA GLN A 413 0.14 -6.26 -4.62
C GLN A 413 0.41 -4.77 -4.61
N ALA A 414 -0.45 -4.04 -5.32
CA ALA A 414 -0.79 -2.69 -4.92
C ALA A 414 -2.02 -2.76 -4.00
N ILE A 415 -1.86 -2.31 -2.75
CA ILE A 415 -3.00 -1.89 -1.93
C ILE A 415 -3.20 -0.42 -2.16
N VAL A 416 -4.43 -0.01 -2.46
CA VAL A 416 -4.73 1.40 -2.63
C VAL A 416 -6.06 1.76 -1.98
N PRO A 417 -6.05 2.58 -0.92
CA PRO A 417 -7.26 3.08 -0.29
C PRO A 417 -7.70 4.42 -0.90
N ASP A 418 -9.01 4.64 -1.02
CA ASP A 418 -9.55 5.96 -1.37
C ASP A 418 -9.79 6.87 -0.16
N ARG A 419 -10.18 8.12 -0.44
CA ARG A 419 -10.53 9.14 0.56
C ARG A 419 -11.81 8.83 1.35
N LEU A 420 -12.65 7.91 0.86
CA LEU A 420 -13.86 7.45 1.54
C LEU A 420 -13.59 6.22 2.41
N GLY A 421 -12.34 5.76 2.43
CA GLY A 421 -11.88 4.64 3.23
C GLY A 421 -12.18 3.27 2.62
N ASN A 422 -12.55 3.19 1.34
CA ASN A 422 -12.58 1.92 0.60
C ASN A 422 -11.14 1.45 0.38
N ILE A 423 -10.92 0.12 0.39
CA ILE A 423 -9.59 -0.46 0.17
C ILE A 423 -9.67 -1.32 -1.09
N PHE A 424 -8.98 -0.87 -2.13
CA PHE A 424 -8.81 -1.61 -3.36
C PHE A 424 -7.56 -2.47 -3.25
N VAL A 425 -7.74 -3.76 -3.50
CA VAL A 425 -6.64 -4.72 -3.58
C VAL A 425 -6.55 -5.17 -5.02
N VAL A 426 -5.42 -4.89 -5.66
CA VAL A 426 -5.16 -5.36 -7.00
C VAL A 426 -4.36 -6.65 -6.91
N VAL A 427 -4.98 -7.75 -7.35
CA VAL A 427 -4.36 -9.08 -7.35
C VAL A 427 -3.94 -9.41 -8.77
N GLN A 428 -2.64 -9.63 -8.97
CA GLN A 428 -2.12 -10.16 -10.22
C GLN A 428 -1.90 -11.66 -10.08
N VAL A 429 -2.54 -12.45 -10.94
CA VAL A 429 -2.28 -13.90 -11.01
C VAL A 429 -1.05 -14.09 -11.89
N PRO A 430 0.07 -14.65 -11.38
CA PRO A 430 1.21 -15.00 -12.23
C PRO A 430 0.75 -15.99 -13.30
N GLN A 431 1.07 -15.74 -14.57
CA GLN A 431 0.92 -16.77 -15.60
C GLN A 431 1.90 -17.91 -15.27
N THR A 432 1.36 -19.10 -15.00
CA THR A 432 2.12 -20.32 -14.73
C THR A 432 2.61 -20.99 -16.00
#